data_AF-A0A7S1LAL1-F1
#
_entry.id   AF-A0A7S1LAL1-F1
#
_cell.length_a   1.000
_cell.length_b   1.000
_cell.length_c   1.000
_cell.angle_alpha   90.00
_cell.angle_beta   90.00
_cell.angle_gamma   90.00
#
_symmetry.space_group_name_H-M   'P 1'
#
loop_
_entity.id
_entity.type
_entity.pdbx_description
1 polymer ?
#
loop_
_entity_poly.entity_id
_entity_poly.type
_entity_poly.pdbx_seq_one_letter_code
_entity_poly.pdbx_strand_id
1 'polypeptide(L)'
;VSVAALQCFCEGKSISDLNTYYLLNDAKFSDARRSLYITCLGVVMTASGIIGRATIQRFGMRGHTTLQNLASALGFAVTGSSTWAPVIFGALPIYAFGMERRAAVSSLAVKAGAAAGMGKGEFSAAFANLRAIAVGVAPLLYAWAYTRTLAV
;
A
#
# COMPACT_ATOMS: atom_id res chain seq x y z
N VAL A 1 -1.11 -16.76 -4.60
CA VAL A 1 0.21 -16.08 -4.58
C VAL A 1 0.19 -14.78 -5.37
N SER A 2 -0.36 -14.76 -6.59
CA SER A 2 -0.40 -13.58 -7.46
C SER A 2 -1.06 -12.34 -6.82
N VAL A 3 -2.19 -12.51 -6.12
CA VAL A 3 -2.85 -11.40 -5.40
C VAL A 3 -1.92 -10.77 -4.35
N ALA A 4 -1.19 -11.61 -3.62
CA ALA A 4 -0.25 -11.14 -2.59
C ALA A 4 0.92 -10.37 -3.21
N ALA A 5 1.39 -10.79 -4.40
CA ALA A 5 2.43 -10.09 -5.14
C ALA A 5 1.92 -8.75 -5.72
N LEU A 6 0.70 -8.71 -6.25
CA LEU A 6 0.09 -7.46 -6.73
C LEU A 6 -0.12 -6.46 -5.59
N GLN A 7 -0.49 -6.91 -4.39
CA GLN A 7 -0.58 -6.04 -3.22
C GLN A 7 0.74 -5.39 -2.81
N CYS A 8 1.88 -5.97 -3.23
CA CYS A 8 3.20 -5.39 -3.00
C CYS A 8 3.44 -4.12 -3.83
N PHE A 9 2.74 -3.94 -4.96
CA PHE A 9 2.87 -2.74 -5.80
C PHE A 9 2.48 -1.50 -5.03
N CYS A 10 1.42 -1.60 -4.23
CA CYS A 10 0.92 -0.46 -3.49
C CYS A 10 1.67 -0.23 -2.15
N GLU A 11 2.76 -0.96 -1.87
CA GLU A 11 3.51 -0.80 -0.61
C GLU A 11 4.09 0.62 -0.51
N GLY A 12 4.17 1.16 0.70
CA GLY A 12 4.64 2.52 0.92
C GLY A 12 6.00 2.80 0.27
N LYS A 13 6.92 1.82 0.29
CA LYS A 13 8.24 1.93 -0.35
C LYS A 13 8.22 1.96 -1.88
N SER A 14 7.19 1.40 -2.51
CA SER A 14 7.06 1.41 -3.98
C SER A 14 6.46 2.71 -4.49
N ILE A 15 5.76 3.44 -3.62
CA ILE A 15 5.07 4.69 -3.95
C ILE A 15 5.78 5.91 -3.33
N SER A 16 6.66 5.73 -2.33
CA SER A 16 7.25 6.83 -1.53
C SER A 16 7.91 7.91 -2.37
N ASP A 17 8.66 7.51 -3.39
CA ASP A 17 9.44 8.43 -4.21
C ASP A 17 8.52 9.24 -5.11
N LEU A 18 7.57 8.58 -5.77
CA LEU A 18 6.56 9.24 -6.59
C LEU A 18 5.67 10.16 -5.74
N ASN A 19 5.25 9.72 -4.56
CA ASN A 19 4.45 10.53 -3.66
C ASN A 19 5.22 11.75 -3.15
N THR A 20 6.51 11.59 -2.85
CA THR A 20 7.38 12.73 -2.49
C THR A 20 7.50 13.72 -3.64
N TYR A 21 7.69 13.22 -4.86
CA TYR A 21 7.74 14.04 -6.06
C TYR A 21 6.42 14.79 -6.29
N TYR A 22 5.28 14.10 -6.23
CA TYR A 22 3.94 14.67 -6.37
C TYR A 22 3.69 15.78 -5.34
N LEU A 23 4.00 15.53 -4.07
CA LEU A 23 3.75 16.51 -3.00
C LEU A 23 4.57 17.79 -3.17
N LEU A 24 5.84 17.68 -3.62
CA LEU A 24 6.70 18.84 -3.84
C LEU A 24 6.36 19.57 -5.14
N ASN A 25 6.24 18.84 -6.24
CA ASN A 25 6.15 19.42 -7.58
C ASN A 25 4.73 19.81 -7.96
N ASP A 26 3.72 19.00 -7.65
CA ASP A 26 2.34 19.29 -8.05
C ASP A 26 1.55 19.94 -6.93
N ALA A 27 1.57 19.34 -5.73
CA ALA A 27 0.84 19.88 -4.57
C ALA A 27 1.51 21.10 -3.94
N LYS A 28 2.72 21.45 -4.37
CA LYS A 28 3.52 22.59 -3.89
C LYS A 28 3.64 22.62 -2.36
N PHE A 29 3.79 21.46 -1.72
CA PHE A 29 4.03 21.41 -0.28
C PHE A 29 5.41 21.99 0.03
N SER A 30 5.51 22.78 1.09
CA SER A 30 6.80 23.09 1.69
C SER A 30 7.43 21.82 2.27
N ASP A 31 8.76 21.81 2.43
CA ASP A 31 9.47 20.67 3.05
C ASP A 31 8.90 20.33 4.43
N ALA A 32 8.56 21.35 5.23
CA ALA A 32 7.95 21.15 6.54
C ALA A 32 6.59 20.45 6.45
N ARG A 33 5.73 20.86 5.49
CA ARG A 33 4.41 20.26 5.30
C ARG A 33 4.51 18.83 4.75
N ARG A 34 5.44 18.58 3.84
CA ARG A 34 5.75 17.23 3.33
C ARG A 34 6.21 16.31 4.47
N SER A 35 7.15 16.76 5.30
CA SER A 35 7.65 16.00 6.45
C SER A 35 6.56 15.70 7.48
N LEU A 36 5.64 16.66 7.71
CA LEU A 36 4.46 16.43 8.54
C LEU A 36 3.56 15.34 7.93
N TYR A 37 3.27 15.42 6.63
CA TYR A 37 2.46 14.41 5.95
C TYR A 37 3.07 13.01 6.05
N ILE A 38 4.38 12.86 5.79
CA ILE A 38 5.10 11.58 5.88
C ILE A 38 5.06 11.03 7.30
N THR A 39 5.26 11.89 8.30
CA THR A 39 5.14 11.51 9.72
C THR A 39 3.74 11.00 10.04
N CYS A 40 2.70 11.75 9.64
CA CYS A 40 1.30 11.33 9.85
C CYS A 40 0.99 10.01 9.13
N LEU A 41 1.49 9.81 7.92
CA LEU A 41 1.34 8.56 7.19
C LEU A 41 1.97 7.38 7.95
N GLY A 42 3.17 7.56 8.53
CA GLY A 42 3.80 6.54 9.38
C GLY A 42 2.97 6.18 10.63
N VAL A 43 2.39 7.19 11.29
CA VAL A 43 1.46 6.98 12.41
C VAL A 43 0.23 6.19 11.96
N VAL A 44 -0.36 6.56 10.83
CA VAL A 44 -1.52 5.87 10.22
C VAL A 44 -1.19 4.43 9.88
N MET A 45 -0.01 4.15 9.31
CA MET A 45 0.43 2.79 9.03
C MET A 45 0.55 1.94 10.30
N THR A 46 1.03 2.54 11.39
CA THR A 46 1.12 1.88 12.69
C THR A 46 -0.28 1.57 13.25
N ALA A 47 -1.18 2.54 13.18
CA ALA A 47 -2.58 2.36 13.57
C ALA A 47 -3.29 1.28 12.73
N SER A 48 -2.96 1.19 11.43
CA SER A 48 -3.49 0.18 10.51
C SER A 48 -3.18 -1.25 10.98
N GLY A 49 -2.03 -1.50 11.61
CA GLY A 49 -1.72 -2.81 12.19
C GLY A 49 -2.64 -3.19 13.37
N ILE A 50 -3.04 -2.21 14.19
CA ILE A 50 -3.99 -2.41 15.29
C ILE A 50 -5.39 -2.66 14.74
N ILE A 51 -5.85 -1.79 13.83
CA ILE A 51 -7.15 -1.90 13.15
C ILE A 51 -7.25 -3.22 12.37
N GLY A 52 -6.15 -3.66 11.76
CA GLY A 52 -6.05 -4.89 10.99
C GLY A 52 -6.42 -6.13 11.81
N ARG A 53 -6.00 -6.20 13.07
CA ARG A 53 -6.38 -7.31 13.95
C ARG A 53 -7.88 -7.34 14.23
N ALA A 54 -8.47 -6.18 14.55
CA ALA A 54 -9.89 -6.08 14.83
C ALA A 54 -10.76 -6.40 13.61
N THR A 55 -10.36 -5.93 12.43
CA THR A 55 -11.06 -6.16 11.16
C THR A 55 -10.95 -7.62 10.69
N ILE A 56 -9.81 -8.29 10.89
CA ILE A 56 -9.68 -9.73 10.65
C ILE A 56 -10.58 -10.54 11.58
N GLN A 57 -10.66 -10.18 12.87
CA GLN A 57 -11.55 -10.87 13.82
C GLN A 57 -13.02 -10.69 13.47
N ARG A 58 -13.42 -9.51 13.01
CA ARG A 58 -14.81 -9.19 12.69
C ARG A 58 -15.27 -9.69 11.32
N PHE A 59 -14.46 -9.54 10.28
CA PHE A 59 -14.83 -9.81 8.89
C PHE A 59 -14.17 -11.06 8.30
N GLY A 60 -13.28 -11.71 9.06
CA GLY A 60 -12.42 -12.77 8.56
C GLY A 60 -11.34 -12.27 7.60
N MET A 61 -10.43 -13.17 7.19
CA MET A 61 -9.30 -12.81 6.34
C MET A 61 -9.72 -12.26 4.96
N ARG A 62 -10.75 -12.84 4.33
CA ARG A 62 -11.23 -12.40 3.01
C ARG A 62 -11.95 -11.05 3.06
N GLY A 63 -12.82 -10.85 4.06
CA GLY A 63 -13.52 -9.58 4.26
C GLY A 63 -12.56 -8.45 4.57
N HIS A 64 -11.58 -8.71 5.43
CA HIS A 64 -10.47 -7.80 5.70
C HIS A 64 -9.73 -7.40 4.42
N THR A 65 -9.25 -8.37 3.63
CA THR A 65 -8.54 -8.07 2.37
C THR A 65 -9.37 -7.21 1.41
N THR A 66 -10.68 -7.45 1.31
CA THR A 66 -11.59 -6.67 0.46
C THR A 66 -11.68 -5.22 0.95
N LEU A 67 -11.93 -5.03 2.26
CA LEU A 67 -11.98 -3.71 2.89
C LEU A 67 -10.70 -2.92 2.63
N GLN A 68 -9.54 -3.56 2.78
CA GLN A 68 -8.27 -2.87 2.64
C GLN A 68 -7.93 -2.50 1.20
N ASN A 69 -8.30 -3.35 0.23
CA ASN A 69 -8.14 -3.02 -1.19
C ASN A 69 -9.03 -1.83 -1.57
N LEU A 70 -10.30 -1.81 -1.11
CA LEU A 70 -11.21 -0.69 -1.33
C LEU A 70 -10.72 0.60 -0.66
N ALA A 71 -10.30 0.52 0.61
CA ALA A 71 -9.77 1.66 1.33
C ALA A 71 -8.47 2.19 0.70
N SER A 72 -7.58 1.30 0.22
CA SER A 72 -6.38 1.71 -0.52
C SER A 72 -6.75 2.42 -1.82
N ALA A 73 -7.65 1.85 -2.61
CA ALA A 73 -8.09 2.44 -3.87
C ALA A 73 -8.73 3.82 -3.66
N LEU A 74 -9.61 3.94 -2.65
CA LEU A 74 -10.23 5.21 -2.28
C LEU A 74 -9.19 6.22 -1.79
N GLY A 75 -8.28 5.82 -0.91
CA GLY A 75 -7.22 6.69 -0.40
C GLY A 75 -6.36 7.25 -1.54
N PHE A 76 -5.88 6.38 -2.43
CA PHE A 76 -5.08 6.81 -3.59
C PHE A 76 -5.88 7.67 -4.56
N ALA A 77 -7.16 7.36 -4.80
CA ALA A 77 -8.02 8.19 -5.65
C ALA A 77 -8.21 9.59 -5.05
N VAL A 78 -8.48 9.70 -3.75
CA VAL A 78 -8.62 11.00 -3.07
C VAL A 78 -7.31 11.78 -3.13
N THR A 79 -6.18 11.17 -2.80
CA THR A 79 -4.86 11.83 -2.86
C THR A 79 -4.49 12.27 -4.28
N GLY A 80 -4.77 11.46 -5.30
CA GLY A 80 -4.47 11.77 -6.70
C GLY A 80 -5.47 12.71 -7.37
N SER A 81 -6.67 12.89 -6.81
CA SER A 81 -7.72 13.75 -7.39
C SER A 81 -7.52 15.25 -7.13
N SER A 82 -6.66 15.62 -6.17
CA SER A 82 -6.49 17.00 -5.77
C SER A 82 -5.09 17.29 -5.26
N THR A 83 -4.56 18.44 -5.64
CA THR A 83 -3.33 19.03 -5.11
C THR A 83 -3.56 19.83 -3.82
N TRP A 84 -4.81 19.99 -3.39
CA TRP A 84 -5.16 20.79 -2.22
C TRP A 84 -4.81 20.05 -0.92
N ALA A 85 -3.97 20.67 -0.08
CA ALA A 85 -3.42 20.03 1.11
C ALA A 85 -4.48 19.42 2.06
N PRO A 86 -5.59 20.10 2.40
CA PRO A 86 -6.62 19.52 3.26
C PRO A 86 -7.23 18.23 2.71
N VAL A 87 -7.38 18.07 1.39
CA VAL A 87 -7.88 16.84 0.77
C VAL A 87 -6.86 15.71 0.91
N ILE A 88 -5.58 16.01 0.65
CA ILE A 88 -4.48 15.05 0.79
C ILE A 88 -4.36 14.57 2.25
N PHE A 89 -4.38 15.48 3.23
CA PHE A 89 -4.38 15.11 4.65
C PHE A 89 -5.68 14.40 5.06
N GLY A 90 -6.82 14.76 4.46
CA GLY A 90 -8.11 14.10 4.65
C GLY A 90 -8.15 12.65 4.18
N ALA A 91 -7.22 12.22 3.31
CA ALA A 91 -7.10 10.82 2.90
C ALA A 91 -6.41 9.93 3.97
N LEU A 92 -5.69 10.52 4.92
CA LEU A 92 -4.94 9.78 5.95
C LEU A 92 -5.79 8.82 6.79
N PRO A 93 -6.99 9.19 7.28
CA PRO A 93 -7.86 8.25 7.99
C PRO A 93 -8.31 7.06 7.12
N ILE A 94 -8.44 7.25 5.80
CA ILE A 94 -8.82 6.19 4.86
C ILE A 94 -7.67 5.17 4.76
N TYR A 95 -6.43 5.66 4.67
CA TYR A 95 -5.24 4.81 4.64
C TYR A 95 -5.09 3.96 5.91
N ALA A 96 -5.62 4.37 7.07
CA ALA A 96 -5.61 3.55 8.28
C ALA A 96 -6.30 2.19 8.06
N PHE A 97 -7.29 2.13 7.17
CA PHE A 97 -7.96 0.90 6.78
C PHE A 97 -7.32 0.20 5.58
N GLY A 98 -6.39 0.82 4.85
CA GLY A 98 -5.83 0.26 3.62
C GLY A 98 -4.40 -0.27 3.72
N MET A 99 -3.60 0.28 4.65
CA MET A 99 -2.13 0.13 4.59
C MET A 99 -1.60 -1.23 5.04
N GLU A 100 -2.24 -1.93 5.99
CA GLU A 100 -1.77 -3.25 6.45
C GLU A 100 -2.39 -4.44 5.70
N ARG A 101 -2.33 -4.42 4.37
CA ARG A 101 -3.02 -5.40 3.52
C ARG A 101 -2.36 -6.76 3.36
N ARG A 102 -1.11 -6.86 3.79
CA ARG A 102 -0.28 -8.04 3.52
C ARG A 102 -0.46 -9.14 4.57
N ALA A 103 -0.72 -8.78 5.82
CA ALA A 103 -0.73 -9.72 6.93
C ALA A 103 -1.69 -10.92 6.70
N ALA A 104 -2.94 -10.65 6.31
CA ALA A 104 -3.93 -11.70 6.07
C ALA A 104 -3.62 -12.55 4.83
N VAL A 105 -3.27 -11.92 3.71
CA VAL A 105 -3.03 -12.62 2.45
C VAL A 105 -1.76 -13.47 2.51
N SER A 106 -0.71 -13.00 3.18
CA SER A 106 0.53 -13.78 3.36
C SER A 106 0.27 -15.02 4.21
N SER A 107 -0.52 -14.90 5.28
CA SER A 107 -0.90 -16.04 6.11
C SER A 107 -1.70 -17.09 5.33
N LEU A 108 -2.67 -16.64 4.51
CA LEU A 108 -3.43 -17.52 3.63
C LEU A 108 -2.54 -18.21 2.59
N ALA A 109 -1.59 -17.48 2.01
CA ALA A 109 -0.70 -18.01 0.99
C ALA A 109 0.25 -19.08 1.56
N VAL A 110 0.80 -18.86 2.77
CA VAL A 110 1.62 -19.86 3.48
C VAL A 110 0.81 -21.12 3.80
N LYS A 111 -0.44 -20.97 4.26
CA LYS A 111 -1.33 -22.13 4.52
C LYS A 111 -1.62 -22.92 3.24
N ALA A 112 -1.89 -22.23 2.13
CA ALA A 112 -2.12 -22.87 0.84
C ALA A 112 -0.86 -23.59 0.32
N GLY A 113 0.32 -22.98 0.46
CA GLY A 113 1.60 -23.62 0.11
C GLY A 113 1.86 -24.87 0.94
N ALA A 114 1.62 -24.82 2.25
CA ALA A 114 1.76 -25.97 3.13
C ALA A 114 0.78 -27.11 2.77
N ALA A 115 -0.46 -26.77 2.42
CA ALA A 115 -1.45 -27.76 1.94
C ALA A 115 -1.05 -28.42 0.60
N ALA A 116 -0.24 -27.73 -0.21
CA ALA A 116 0.33 -28.25 -1.44
C ALA A 116 1.66 -29.01 -1.23
N GLY A 117 2.06 -29.27 0.03
CA GLY A 117 3.28 -30.00 0.35
C GLY A 117 4.57 -29.16 0.38
N MET A 118 4.47 -27.84 0.23
CA MET A 118 5.63 -26.94 0.26
C MET A 118 6.04 -26.61 1.70
N GLY A 119 7.34 -26.58 1.97
CA GLY A 119 7.85 -26.14 3.27
C GLY A 119 7.46 -24.68 3.56
N LYS A 120 7.05 -24.34 4.79
CA LYS A 120 6.69 -22.95 5.14
C LYS A 120 7.83 -21.96 4.87
N GLY A 121 9.08 -22.39 5.15
CA GLY A 121 10.28 -21.60 4.88
C GLY A 121 10.55 -21.43 3.38
N GLU A 122 10.47 -22.53 2.63
CA GLU A 122 10.60 -22.53 1.17
C GLU A 122 9.58 -21.60 0.51
N PHE A 123 8.30 -21.72 0.87
CA PHE A 123 7.24 -20.83 0.37
C PHE A 123 7.53 -19.37 0.74
N SER A 124 7.96 -19.10 1.97
CA SER A 124 8.26 -17.75 2.43
C SER A 124 9.42 -17.13 1.66
N ALA A 125 10.46 -17.92 1.35
CA ALA A 125 11.60 -17.49 0.54
C ALA A 125 11.18 -17.21 -0.91
N ALA A 126 10.44 -18.11 -1.54
CA ALA A 126 9.91 -17.93 -2.89
C ALA A 126 9.00 -16.69 -2.98
N PHE A 127 8.13 -16.49 -1.98
CA PHE A 127 7.27 -15.32 -1.90
C PHE A 127 8.06 -14.01 -1.70
N ALA A 128 9.13 -14.04 -0.90
CA ALA A 128 10.00 -12.89 -0.72
C ALA A 128 10.71 -12.49 -2.03
N ASN A 129 11.18 -13.46 -2.81
CA ASN A 129 11.77 -13.21 -4.13
C ASN A 129 10.75 -12.58 -5.09
N LEU A 130 9.54 -13.12 -5.16
CA LEU A 130 8.47 -12.55 -5.99
C LEU A 130 8.11 -11.11 -5.57
N ARG A 131 8.09 -10.85 -4.26
CA ARG A 131 7.89 -9.49 -3.72
C ARG A 131 9.03 -8.55 -4.11
N ALA A 132 10.28 -9.01 -4.08
CA ALA A 132 11.42 -8.19 -4.49
C ALA A 132 11.28 -7.75 -5.95
N ILE A 133 10.89 -8.66 -6.84
CA ILE A 133 10.60 -8.35 -8.24
C ILE A 133 9.45 -7.34 -8.34
N ALA A 134 8.33 -7.59 -7.68
CA ALA A 134 7.17 -6.70 -7.70
C ALA A 134 7.52 -5.27 -7.24
N VAL A 135 8.27 -5.15 -6.15
CA VAL A 135 8.68 -3.86 -5.58
C VAL A 135 9.71 -3.15 -6.45
N GLY A 136 10.57 -3.88 -7.18
CA GLY A 136 11.50 -3.28 -8.14
C GLY A 136 10.82 -2.79 -9.41
N VAL A 137 9.81 -3.51 -9.90
CA VAL A 137 9.07 -3.17 -11.12
C VAL A 137 8.05 -2.05 -10.89
N ALA A 138 7.40 -2.01 -9.72
CA ALA A 138 6.31 -1.07 -9.46
C ALA A 138 6.70 0.42 -9.63
N PRO A 139 7.84 0.92 -9.09
CA PRO A 139 8.26 2.31 -9.28
C PRO A 139 8.47 2.68 -10.76
N LEU A 140 8.99 1.76 -11.58
CA LEU A 140 9.19 2.00 -13.02
C LEU A 140 7.85 2.19 -13.74
N LEU A 141 6.86 1.35 -13.43
CA LEU A 141 5.51 1.46 -13.98
C LEU A 141 4.84 2.76 -13.53
N TYR A 142 5.00 3.14 -12.26
CA TYR A 142 4.44 4.37 -11.72
C TYR A 142 5.08 5.61 -12.33
N ALA A 143 6.40 5.65 -12.49
CA ALA A 143 7.09 6.73 -13.17
C ALA A 143 6.65 6.86 -14.63
N TRP A 144 6.54 5.73 -15.34
CA TRP A 144 6.03 5.71 -16.72
C TRP A 144 4.58 6.21 -16.82
N ALA A 145 3.69 5.79 -15.91
CA ALA A 145 2.31 6.23 -15.91
C ALA A 145 2.19 7.73 -15.61
N TYR A 146 2.95 8.20 -14.63
CA TYR A 146 2.93 9.59 -14.18
C TYR A 146 3.50 10.56 -15.22
N THR A 147 4.59 10.19 -15.90
CA THR A 147 5.13 11.01 -17.01
C THR A 147 4.15 11.17 -18.17
N ARG A 148 3.34 10.15 -18.46
CA ARG A 148 2.29 10.24 -19.49
C ARG A 148 1.14 11.15 -19.09
N THR A 149 0.79 11.22 -17.81
CA THR A 149 -0.27 12.11 -17.33
C THR A 149 0.13 13.59 -17.32
N LEU A 150 1.44 13.88 -17.25
CA LEU A 150 1.96 15.26 -17.32
C LEU A 150 2.11 15.79 -18.76
N ALA A 151 2.10 14.92 -19.76
CA ALA A 151 2.26 15.30 -21.17
C ALA A 151 0.95 15.75 -21.85
N VAL A 152 -0.15 15.80 -21.10
CA VAL A 152 -1.48 16.24 -21.54
C VAL A 152 -1.79 17.59 -20.90
#